data_AF-A0A358I0W1-F1
#
_entry.id   AF-A0A358I0W1-F1
#
_cell.length_a   1.000
_cell.length_b   1.000
_cell.length_c   1.000
_cell.angle_alpha   90.00
_cell.angle_beta   90.00
_cell.angle_gamma   90.00
#
_symmetry.space_group_name_H-M   'P 1'
#
loop_
_entity.id
_entity.type
_entity.pdbx_description
1 polymer ?
#
loop_
_entity_poly.entity_id
_entity_poly.type
_entity_poly.pdbx_seq_one_letter_code
_entity_poly.pdbx_strand_id
1 'polypeptide(L)'
;MRTKTNHRSGFTALEVMCTVAVIILFAAIAIPNLKRVHEKEQIGAIVHNLRIIEDAKYKWALEHKKLDGAAPVATDLIPFMKTGAFPPTFVVGETYDINTIGTHATAEIPVKLGKYPAGGVVTLP
;
A
#
# COMPACT_ATOMS: atom_id res chain seq x y z
N MET A 1 -65.69 9.05 4.77
CA MET A 1 -64.48 9.82 5.14
C MET A 1 -64.05 9.43 6.54
N ARG A 2 -62.86 8.83 6.73
CA ARG A 2 -62.26 8.57 8.05
C ARG A 2 -60.79 8.16 7.90
N THR A 3 -59.89 9.13 7.85
CA THR A 3 -58.44 8.90 7.95
C THR A 3 -58.07 8.79 9.43
N LYS A 4 -57.62 7.59 9.85
CA LYS A 4 -57.21 7.32 11.23
C LYS A 4 -55.89 8.04 11.57
N THR A 5 -55.80 8.41 12.84
CA THR A 5 -54.88 9.31 13.52
C THR A 5 -53.39 8.96 13.40
N ASN A 6 -52.58 9.99 13.16
CA ASN A 6 -51.12 9.98 13.28
C ASN A 6 -50.68 9.52 14.68
N HIS A 7 -50.01 8.38 14.78
CA HIS A 7 -49.26 8.00 15.98
C HIS A 7 -47.99 8.85 16.06
N ARG A 8 -48.02 9.92 16.86
CA ARG A 8 -46.79 10.58 17.34
C ARG A 8 -46.27 9.79 18.53
N SER A 9 -45.57 8.70 18.27
CA SER A 9 -44.69 8.07 19.25
C SER A 9 -43.49 9.00 19.45
N GLY A 10 -43.52 9.79 20.52
CA GLY A 10 -42.42 10.66 20.90
C GLY A 10 -41.26 9.82 21.41
N PHE A 11 -40.07 10.08 20.86
CA PHE A 11 -38.80 9.55 21.35
C PHE A 11 -38.69 9.84 22.85
N THR A 12 -38.69 8.81 23.69
CA THR A 12 -38.47 9.03 25.11
C THR A 12 -37.02 9.45 25.31
N ALA A 13 -36.76 10.34 26.29
CA ALA A 13 -35.38 10.73 26.61
C ALA A 13 -34.50 9.50 26.90
N LEU A 14 -35.10 8.46 27.48
CA LEU A 14 -34.45 7.18 27.76
C LEU A 14 -34.02 6.44 26.48
N GLU A 15 -34.87 6.36 25.45
CA GLU A 15 -34.50 5.71 24.19
C GLU A 15 -33.32 6.41 23.52
N VAL A 16 -33.30 7.75 23.48
CA VAL A 16 -32.15 8.49 22.93
C VAL A 16 -30.89 8.17 23.73
N MET A 17 -30.95 8.17 25.07
CA MET A 17 -29.80 7.92 25.93
C MET A 17 -29.21 6.51 25.72
N CYS A 18 -30.06 5.48 25.68
CA CYS A 18 -29.62 4.10 25.46
C CYS A 18 -28.98 3.93 24.07
N THR A 19 -29.59 4.48 23.01
CA THR A 19 -29.03 4.39 21.66
C THR A 19 -27.70 5.12 21.54
N VAL A 20 -27.58 6.34 22.09
CA VAL A 20 -26.32 7.11 22.07
C VAL A 20 -25.22 6.38 22.84
N ALA A 21 -25.53 5.80 24.00
CA ALA A 21 -24.57 5.04 24.79
C ALA A 21 -24.00 3.84 24.02
N VAL A 22 -24.87 3.09 23.32
CA VAL A 22 -24.46 1.92 22.52
C VAL A 22 -23.62 2.34 21.30
N ILE A 23 -24.01 3.41 20.59
CA ILE A 23 -23.25 3.91 19.42
C ILE A 23 -21.83 4.36 19.84
N ILE A 24 -21.69 5.07 20.96
CA ILE A 24 -20.38 5.51 21.47
C ILE A 24 -19.51 4.31 21.85
N LEU A 25 -20.09 3.30 22.51
CA LEU A 25 -19.38 2.07 22.87
C LEU A 25 -18.91 1.31 21.62
N PHE A 26 -19.76 1.15 20.60
CA PHE A 26 -19.37 0.52 19.34
C PHE A 26 -18.31 1.32 18.58
N ALA A 27 -18.41 2.65 18.55
CA ALA A 27 -17.41 3.50 17.91
C ALA A 27 -16.03 3.38 18.57
N ALA A 28 -15.98 3.25 19.91
CA ALA A 28 -14.73 3.11 20.65
C ALA A 28 -13.96 1.82 20.32
N ILE A 29 -14.67 0.72 20.03
CA ILE A 29 -14.03 -0.57 19.67
C ILE A 29 -13.73 -0.70 18.17
N ALA A 30 -14.35 0.12 17.33
CA ALA A 30 -14.25 0.00 15.87
C ALA A 30 -12.92 0.51 15.27
N ILE A 31 -12.12 1.28 16.02
CA ILE A 31 -10.87 1.90 15.53
C ILE A 31 -9.63 1.29 16.22
N PRO A 32 -9.39 -0.03 16.20
CA PRO A 32 -8.36 -0.59 17.08
C PRO A 32 -6.92 -0.30 16.62
N ASN A 33 -6.60 -0.13 15.32
CA ASN A 33 -5.17 0.04 14.92
C ASN A 33 -4.91 0.51 13.47
N LEU A 34 -5.38 1.69 13.05
CA LEU A 34 -5.12 2.19 11.69
C LEU A 34 -3.63 2.43 11.39
N LYS A 35 -2.86 2.98 12.34
CA LYS A 35 -1.44 3.36 12.13
C LYS A 35 -0.56 2.19 11.65
N ARG A 36 -0.69 1.03 12.30
CA ARG A 36 0.09 -0.18 11.96
C ARG A 36 -0.33 -0.79 10.63
N VAL A 37 -1.61 -0.64 10.26
CA VAL A 37 -2.15 -1.13 8.99
C VAL A 37 -1.58 -0.30 7.84
N HIS A 38 -1.57 1.03 7.97
CA HIS A 38 -0.98 1.90 6.96
C HIS A 38 0.51 1.65 6.73
N GLU A 39 1.32 1.52 7.79
CA GLU A 39 2.75 1.21 7.64
C GLU A 39 2.98 -0.14 6.92
N LYS A 40 2.14 -1.15 7.23
CA LYS A 40 2.20 -2.47 6.58
C LYS A 40 1.78 -2.39 5.11
N GLU A 41 0.75 -1.62 4.79
CA GLU A 41 0.29 -1.37 3.42
C GLU A 41 1.37 -0.67 2.59
N GLN A 42 2.04 0.34 3.18
CA GLN A 42 3.15 1.04 2.53
C GLN A 42 4.32 0.10 2.22
N ILE A 43 4.74 -0.74 3.19
CA ILE A 43 5.79 -1.75 2.94
C ILE A 43 5.32 -2.75 1.87
N GLY A 44 4.06 -3.20 1.94
CA GLY A 44 3.49 -4.10 0.95
C GLY A 44 3.50 -3.51 -0.47
N ALA A 45 3.19 -2.23 -0.61
CA ALA A 45 3.25 -1.51 -1.87
C ALA A 45 4.69 -1.38 -2.40
N ILE A 46 5.67 -1.06 -1.54
CA ILE A 46 7.09 -1.02 -1.93
C ILE A 46 7.56 -2.39 -2.41
N VAL A 47 7.24 -3.46 -1.68
CA VAL A 47 7.56 -4.85 -2.07
C VAL A 47 6.87 -5.23 -3.38
N HIS A 48 5.63 -4.79 -3.60
CA HIS A 48 4.94 -5.01 -4.87
C HIS A 48 5.65 -4.30 -6.04
N ASN A 49 6.05 -3.04 -5.86
CA ASN A 49 6.82 -2.30 -6.85
C ASN A 49 8.15 -2.97 -7.17
N LEU A 50 8.87 -3.48 -6.16
CA LEU A 50 10.09 -4.27 -6.35
C LEU A 50 9.84 -5.52 -7.20
N ARG A 51 8.72 -6.22 -7.01
CA ARG A 51 8.34 -7.37 -7.87
C ARG A 51 8.07 -6.96 -9.31
N ILE A 52 7.40 -5.83 -9.54
CA ILE A 52 7.18 -5.31 -10.90
C ILE A 52 8.53 -5.02 -11.59
N ILE A 53 9.48 -4.45 -10.84
CA ILE A 53 10.83 -4.17 -11.35
C ILE A 53 11.56 -5.47 -11.70
N GLU A 54 11.52 -6.49 -10.83
CA GLU A 54 12.11 -7.81 -11.13
C GLU A 54 11.46 -8.48 -12.35
N ASP A 55 10.14 -8.44 -12.47
CA ASP A 55 9.43 -8.98 -13.63
C ASP A 55 9.85 -8.25 -14.92
N ALA A 56 10.01 -6.92 -14.86
CA ALA A 56 10.49 -6.12 -15.99
C ALA A 56 11.94 -6.46 -16.34
N LYS A 57 12.82 -6.62 -15.34
CA LYS A 57 14.22 -7.05 -15.52
C LYS A 57 14.31 -8.38 -16.23
N TYR A 58 13.53 -9.37 -15.79
CA TYR A 58 13.53 -10.71 -16.38
C TYR A 58 13.06 -10.69 -17.84
N LYS A 59 12.00 -9.93 -18.15
CA LYS A 59 11.51 -9.78 -19.53
C LYS A 59 12.54 -9.09 -20.43
N TRP A 60 13.16 -8.01 -19.94
CA TRP A 60 14.21 -7.32 -20.68
C TRP A 60 15.39 -8.25 -20.96
N ALA A 61 15.82 -9.04 -19.97
CA ALA A 61 16.91 -9.99 -20.11
C ALA A 61 16.60 -11.07 -21.14
N LEU A 62 15.36 -11.60 -21.13
CA LEU A 62 14.90 -12.61 -22.08
C LEU A 62 14.89 -12.07 -23.52
N GLU A 63 14.40 -10.85 -23.73
CA GLU A 63 14.32 -10.24 -25.07
C GLU A 63 15.71 -9.89 -25.63
N HIS A 64 16.60 -9.38 -24.78
CA HIS A 64 17.95 -8.96 -25.17
C HIS A 64 19.00 -10.08 -25.05
N LYS A 65 18.57 -11.31 -24.71
CA LYS A 65 19.44 -12.48 -24.48
C LYS A 65 20.59 -12.18 -23.51
N LYS A 66 20.29 -11.43 -22.45
CA LYS A 66 21.25 -11.07 -21.41
C LYS A 66 21.31 -12.17 -20.35
N LEU A 67 22.50 -12.37 -19.82
CA LEU A 67 22.78 -13.31 -18.73
C LEU A 67 22.90 -12.55 -17.41
N ASP A 68 23.01 -13.31 -16.32
CA ASP A 68 23.28 -12.78 -14.99
C ASP A 68 24.52 -11.87 -15.00
N GLY A 69 24.44 -10.75 -14.29
CA GLY A 69 25.46 -9.69 -14.25
C GLY A 69 25.23 -8.53 -15.22
N ALA A 70 24.29 -8.63 -16.17
CA ALA A 70 23.89 -7.48 -16.97
C ALA A 70 23.16 -6.43 -16.12
N ALA A 71 23.49 -5.15 -16.28
CA ALA A 71 22.84 -4.04 -15.57
C ALA A 71 21.84 -3.34 -16.50
N PRO A 72 20.52 -3.59 -16.39
CA PRO A 72 19.52 -2.81 -17.09
C PRO A 72 19.44 -1.38 -16.52
N VAL A 73 19.25 -0.40 -17.39
CA VAL A 73 18.95 0.98 -16.96
C VAL A 73 17.44 1.21 -16.90
N ALA A 74 17.01 2.23 -16.17
CA ALA A 74 15.59 2.55 -16.01
C ALA A 74 14.84 2.68 -17.35
N THR A 75 15.48 3.28 -18.37
CA THR A 75 14.91 3.45 -19.72
C THR A 75 14.61 2.13 -20.42
N ASP A 76 15.40 1.10 -20.14
CA ASP A 76 15.24 -0.22 -20.73
C ASP A 76 14.06 -0.98 -20.12
N LEU A 77 13.68 -0.65 -18.88
CA LEU A 77 12.58 -1.31 -18.16
C LEU A 77 11.22 -0.67 -18.46
N ILE A 78 11.18 0.62 -18.79
CA ILE A 78 9.94 1.37 -19.09
C ILE A 78 8.98 0.61 -20.04
N PRO A 79 9.44 0.02 -21.16
CA PRO A 79 8.56 -0.72 -22.08
C PRO A 79 7.92 -1.97 -21.47
N PHE A 80 8.56 -2.55 -20.45
CA PHE A 80 8.12 -3.79 -19.81
C PHE A 80 7.22 -3.55 -18.58
N MET A 81 7.06 -2.29 -18.20
CA MET A 81 6.22 -1.86 -17.09
C MET A 81 4.85 -1.41 -17.58
N LYS A 82 3.78 -1.90 -16.94
CA LYS A 82 2.40 -1.51 -17.30
C LYS A 82 2.13 -0.02 -17.12
N THR A 83 2.85 0.64 -16.23
CA THR A 83 2.76 2.08 -15.96
C THR A 83 3.44 2.92 -17.04
N GLY A 84 4.34 2.33 -17.85
CA GLY A 84 5.13 3.08 -18.84
C GLY A 84 6.07 4.12 -18.21
N ALA A 85 6.36 4.00 -16.92
CA ALA A 85 7.23 4.91 -16.18
C ALA A 85 8.02 4.15 -15.11
N PHE A 86 9.25 4.60 -14.87
CA PHE A 86 10.12 4.12 -13.81
C PHE A 86 10.46 5.28 -12.85
N PRO A 87 10.37 5.09 -11.53
CA PRO A 87 9.75 3.94 -10.86
C PRO A 87 8.22 3.90 -11.08
N PRO A 88 7.56 2.75 -10.84
CA PRO A 88 6.15 2.60 -11.20
C PRO A 88 5.25 3.52 -10.38
N THR A 89 5.52 3.65 -9.08
CA THR A 89 4.90 4.63 -8.17
C THR A 89 5.84 4.89 -6.99
N PHE A 90 5.71 6.06 -6.36
CA PHE A 90 6.35 6.37 -5.07
C PHE A 90 5.33 6.25 -3.95
N VAL A 91 5.73 5.67 -2.82
CA VAL A 91 4.88 5.51 -1.64
C VAL A 91 5.27 6.49 -0.53
N VAL A 92 6.57 6.62 -0.26
CA VAL A 92 7.16 7.44 0.81
C VAL A 92 8.39 8.23 0.35
N GLY A 93 8.64 8.30 -0.94
CA GLY A 93 9.81 8.97 -1.53
C GLY A 93 11.05 8.08 -1.58
N GLU A 94 10.85 6.78 -1.62
CA GLU A 94 11.88 5.76 -1.74
C GLU A 94 12.59 5.82 -3.09
N THR A 95 13.88 5.45 -3.09
CA THR A 95 14.68 5.31 -4.31
C THR A 95 14.86 3.83 -4.63
N TYR A 96 14.53 3.45 -5.85
CA TYR A 96 14.65 2.06 -6.32
C TYR A 96 15.97 1.86 -7.04
N ASP A 97 16.77 0.91 -6.55
CA ASP A 97 17.92 0.39 -7.26
C ASP A 97 17.52 -0.91 -7.98
N ILE A 98 17.75 -0.92 -9.29
CA ILE A 98 17.40 -2.04 -10.16
C ILE A 98 18.34 -3.22 -9.90
N ASN A 99 19.62 -2.95 -9.59
CA ASN A 99 20.71 -3.93 -9.56
C ASN A 99 20.86 -4.73 -10.86
N THR A 100 21.92 -5.54 -10.93
CA THR A 100 22.16 -6.44 -12.07
C THR A 100 21.15 -7.59 -12.11
N ILE A 101 20.97 -8.20 -13.28
CA ILE A 101 20.26 -9.47 -13.42
C ILE A 101 20.97 -10.52 -12.53
N GLY A 102 20.20 -11.23 -11.71
CA GLY A 102 20.71 -12.17 -10.70
C GLY A 102 20.89 -11.59 -9.29
N THR A 103 20.84 -10.26 -9.13
CA THR A 103 20.76 -9.59 -7.83
C THR A 103 19.40 -8.93 -7.68
N HIS A 104 18.72 -9.13 -6.55
CA HIS A 104 17.41 -8.53 -6.32
C HIS A 104 17.49 -7.00 -6.30
N ALA A 105 16.49 -6.35 -6.91
CA ALA A 105 16.27 -4.92 -6.78
C ALA A 105 16.05 -4.55 -5.31
N THR A 106 16.52 -3.36 -4.94
CA THR A 106 16.43 -2.84 -3.58
C THR A 106 15.75 -1.49 -3.56
N ALA A 107 15.10 -1.14 -2.46
CA ALA A 107 14.48 0.17 -2.27
C ALA A 107 15.02 0.84 -1.00
N GLU A 108 15.59 2.02 -1.13
CA GLU A 108 16.04 2.84 -0.01
C GLU A 108 14.91 3.75 0.46
N ILE A 109 14.51 3.62 1.73
CA ILE A 109 13.40 4.38 2.30
C ILE A 109 13.96 5.58 3.10
N PRO A 110 13.57 6.83 2.79
CA PRO A 110 14.08 8.01 3.49
C PRO A 110 13.48 8.19 4.90
N VAL A 111 12.38 7.51 5.20
CA VAL A 111 11.62 7.62 6.46
C VAL A 111 11.57 6.30 7.21
N LYS A 112 11.37 6.36 8.53
CA LYS A 112 11.14 5.15 9.33
C LYS A 112 9.81 4.52 8.93
N LEU A 113 9.83 3.25 8.55
CA LEU A 113 8.65 2.51 8.13
C LEU A 113 8.62 1.12 8.78
N GLY A 114 7.80 0.96 9.81
CA GLY A 114 7.71 -0.28 10.58
C GLY A 114 9.06 -0.72 11.17
N LYS A 115 9.61 -1.81 10.62
CA LYS A 115 10.92 -2.38 11.01
C LYS A 115 12.11 -1.70 10.33
N TYR A 116 11.89 -0.96 9.25
CA TYR A 116 12.96 -0.30 8.50
C TYR A 116 13.25 1.09 9.09
N PRO A 117 14.51 1.38 9.47
CA PRO A 117 14.89 2.72 9.90
C PRO A 117 14.85 3.71 8.72
N ALA A 118 14.96 5.01 9.01
CA ALA A 118 15.21 6.01 7.98
C ALA A 118 16.57 5.73 7.31
N GLY A 119 16.62 5.71 5.99
CA GLY A 119 17.75 5.22 5.20
C GLY A 119 17.84 3.69 5.13
N GLY A 120 16.82 2.97 5.59
CA GLY A 120 16.78 1.52 5.55
C GLY A 120 16.55 0.98 4.14
N VAL A 121 17.15 -0.17 3.84
CA VAL A 121 17.00 -0.86 2.56
C VAL A 121 15.95 -1.96 2.67
N VAL A 122 14.95 -1.94 1.79
CA VAL A 122 13.99 -3.03 1.60
C VAL A 122 14.43 -3.87 0.42
N THR A 123 14.51 -5.17 0.64
CA THR A 123 14.77 -6.17 -0.39
C THR A 123 13.57 -7.10 -0.52
N LEU A 124 13.46 -7.78 -1.65
CA LEU A 124 12.51 -8.88 -1.76
C LEU A 124 12.91 -10.02 -0.81
N PRO A 125 11.93 -10.71 -0.19
CA PRO A 125 12.17 -11.90 0.60
C PRO A 125 12.58 -13.10 -0.25
#